data_AF-A0A0Q7AQ92-F1
#
_entry.id   AF-A0A0Q7AQ92-F1
#
_cell.length_a   1.000
_cell.length_b   1.000
_cell.length_c   1.000
_cell.angle_alpha   90.00
_cell.angle_beta   90.00
_cell.angle_gamma   90.00
#
_symmetry.space_group_name_H-M   'P 1'
#
loop_
_entity.id
_entity.type
_entity.pdbx_description
1 polymer ?
#
loop_
_entity_poly.entity_id
_entity_poly.type
_entity_poly.pdbx_seq_one_letter_code
_entity_poly.pdbx_strand_id
1 'polypeptide(L)' 'MSAPDRFATDSAIQEAAGSIEAQKAVDGLLDNTLNPDHAWLGFVQVAARYGWRSPACRAYVMEIAKRAAVHA' A
#
# COMPACT_ATOMS: atom_id res chain seq x y z
N MET A 1 15.30 -6.27 -24.65
CA MET A 1 14.78 -5.83 -23.34
C MET A 1 14.84 -7.01 -22.39
N SER A 2 15.74 -6.98 -21.41
CA SER A 2 15.80 -8.02 -20.37
C SER A 2 14.60 -7.83 -19.45
N ALA A 3 13.63 -8.75 -19.48
CA ALA A 3 12.49 -8.75 -18.56
C ALA A 3 12.99 -8.59 -17.11
N PRO A 4 12.65 -7.49 -16.41
CA PRO A 4 13.14 -7.19 -15.05
C PRO A 4 12.56 -8.13 -13.98
N ASP A 5 11.53 -8.92 -14.32
CA ASP A 5 10.72 -9.68 -13.35
C ASP A 5 11.35 -10.99 -12.86
N ARG A 6 12.53 -11.39 -13.36
CA ARG A 6 13.11 -12.72 -13.07
C ARG A 6 13.81 -12.84 -11.72
N PHE A 7 14.12 -11.72 -11.07
CA PHE A 7 14.90 -11.68 -9.83
C PHE A 7 14.07 -11.31 -8.60
N ALA A 8 12.85 -10.80 -8.80
CA ALA A 8 11.97 -10.45 -7.70
C ALA A 8 11.12 -11.66 -7.32
N THR A 9 11.07 -11.98 -6.03
CA THR A 9 10.11 -12.98 -5.53
C THR A 9 8.69 -12.39 -5.56
N ASP A 10 7.68 -13.24 -5.68
CA ASP A 10 6.27 -12.81 -5.62
C ASP A 10 5.95 -12.00 -4.36
N SER A 11 6.61 -12.33 -3.24
CA SER A 11 6.49 -11.57 -2.00
C SER A 11 6.98 -10.13 -2.16
N ALA A 12 8.14 -9.93 -2.78
CA ALA A 12 8.69 -8.60 -3.01
C ALA A 12 7.82 -7.78 -3.98
N ILE A 13 7.28 -8.42 -5.02
CA ILE A 13 6.33 -7.80 -5.97
C ILE A 13 5.08 -7.33 -5.23
N GLN A 14 4.52 -8.17 -4.36
CA GLN A 14 3.33 -7.83 -3.58
C GLN A 14 3.60 -6.70 -2.58
N GLU A 15 4.73 -6.73 -1.87
CA GLU A 15 5.11 -5.64 -0.96
C GLU A 15 5.23 -4.32 -1.69
N ALA A 16 5.90 -4.30 -2.86
CA ALA A 16 6.01 -3.11 -3.69
C ALA A 16 4.63 -2.59 -4.12
N ALA A 17 3.75 -3.48 -4.58
CA ALA A 17 2.39 -3.10 -4.96
C ALA A 17 1.59 -2.50 -3.79
N GLY A 18 1.66 -3.11 -2.60
CA GLY A 18 1.00 -2.60 -1.39
C GLY A 18 1.53 -1.23 -0.97
N SER A 19 2.85 -1.04 -0.98
CA SER A 19 3.50 0.23 -0.66
C SER A 19 3.14 1.34 -1.64
N ILE A 20 3.07 1.05 -2.94
CA ILE A 20 2.66 2.03 -3.96
C ILE A 20 1.22 2.50 -3.73
N GLU A 21 0.30 1.58 -3.46
CA GLU A 21 -1.09 1.95 -3.17
C GLU A 21 -1.22 2.76 -1.87
N ALA A 22 -0.45 2.42 -0.84
CA ALA A 22 -0.41 3.23 0.39
C ALA A 22 0.14 4.63 0.14
N GLN A 23 1.18 4.77 -0.67
CA GLN A 23 1.75 6.08 -0.99
C GLN A 23 0.73 6.98 -1.68
N LYS A 24 -0.06 6.45 -2.62
CA LYS A 24 -1.16 7.21 -3.27
C LYS A 24 -2.19 7.69 -2.26
N ALA A 25 -2.57 6.83 -1.30
CA ALA A 25 -3.50 7.21 -0.25
C ALA A 25 -2.92 8.31 0.64
N VAL A 26 -1.64 8.21 1.01
CA VAL A 26 -0.92 9.23 1.79
C VAL A 26 -0.86 10.57 1.06
N ASP A 27 -0.50 10.57 -0.23
CA ASP A 27 -0.45 11.80 -1.04
C ASP A 27 -1.85 12.44 -1.08
N GLY A 28 -2.89 11.63 -1.26
CA GLY A 28 -4.27 12.11 -1.21
C GLY A 28 -4.67 12.72 0.13
N LEU A 29 -4.21 12.15 1.25
CA LEU A 29 -4.45 12.69 2.60
C LEU A 29 -3.72 14.03 2.81
N LEU A 30 -2.45 14.11 2.39
CA LEU A 30 -1.63 15.32 2.53
C LEU A 30 -2.19 16.48 1.71
N ASP A 31 -2.70 16.20 0.52
CA ASP A 31 -3.29 17.18 -0.37
C ASP A 31 -4.77 17.48 -0.04
N ASN A 32 -5.31 16.90 1.04
CA ASN A 32 -6.73 16.98 1.45
C ASN A 32 -7.74 16.54 0.37
N THR A 33 -7.31 15.72 -0.59
CA THR A 33 -8.17 15.16 -1.64
C THR A 33 -8.81 13.83 -1.21
N LEU A 34 -8.26 13.20 -0.16
CA LEU A 34 -8.77 11.99 0.45
C LEU A 34 -9.16 12.26 1.90
N ASN A 35 -10.32 11.76 2.34
CA ASN A 35 -10.68 11.75 3.75
C ASN A 35 -9.95 10.59 4.46
N PRO A 36 -9.43 10.77 5.69
CA PRO A 36 -8.86 9.70 6.51
C PRO A 36 -9.68 8.40 6.55
N ASP A 37 -11.00 8.47 6.65
CA ASP A 37 -11.88 7.29 6.68
C ASP A 37 -11.85 6.52 5.35
N HIS A 38 -11.63 7.21 4.23
CA HIS A 38 -11.51 6.60 2.91
C HIS A 38 -10.16 5.91 2.67
N ALA A 39 -9.12 6.23 3.45
CA ALA A 39 -7.83 5.52 3.35
C ALA A 39 -7.96 4.02 3.73
N TRP A 40 -8.96 3.67 4.56
CA TRP A 40 -9.26 2.26 4.88
C TRP A 40 -9.91 1.50 3.71
N LEU A 41 -10.56 2.18 2.76
CA LEU A 41 -11.06 1.52 1.55
C LEU A 41 -9.92 1.02 0.67
N GLY A 42 -8.78 1.71 0.64
CA GLY A 42 -7.59 1.25 -0.07
C GLY A 42 -7.08 -0.09 0.48
N PHE A 43 -7.13 -0.30 1.80
CA PHE A 43 -6.82 -1.61 2.39
C PHE A 43 -7.75 -2.71 1.88
N VAL A 44 -9.07 -2.45 1.83
CA VAL A 44 -10.06 -3.41 1.33
C VAL A 44 -9.80 -3.77 -0.14
N GLN A 45 -9.44 -2.78 -0.97
CA GLN A 45 -9.10 -2.99 -2.37
C GLN A 45 -7.83 -3.84 -2.55
N VAL A 46 -6.78 -3.58 -1.76
CA VAL A 46 -5.55 -4.38 -1.76
C VAL A 46 -5.85 -5.82 -1.29
N ALA A 47 -6.67 -5.97 -0.25
CA ALA A 47 -7.08 -7.27 0.29
C ALA A 47 -7.92 -8.08 -0.70
N ALA A 48 -8.80 -7.43 -1.47
CA ALA A 48 -9.58 -8.09 -2.51
C ALA A 48 -8.69 -8.60 -3.66
N ARG A 49 -7.59 -7.91 -3.96
CA ARG A 49 -6.68 -8.29 -5.06
C ARG A 49 -5.67 -9.37 -4.67
N TYR A 50 -5.06 -9.27 -3.49
CA TYR A 50 -3.93 -10.12 -3.09
C TYR A 50 -4.26 -11.06 -1.92
N GLY A 51 -5.40 -10.88 -1.26
CA GLY A 51 -5.78 -11.58 -0.03
C GLY A 51 -5.36 -10.81 1.22
N TRP A 52 -6.17 -10.90 2.28
CA TRP A 52 -6.01 -10.09 3.49
C TRP A 52 -4.71 -10.33 4.28
N ARG A 53 -4.11 -11.53 4.17
CA ARG A 53 -2.80 -11.88 4.77
C ARG A 53 -1.63 -11.70 3.81
N SER A 54 -1.84 -11.10 2.65
CA SER A 54 -0.78 -10.92 1.66
C SER A 54 0.31 -9.98 2.16
N PRO A 55 1.55 -10.15 1.69
CA PRO A 55 2.60 -9.16 1.83
C PRO A 55 2.17 -7.75 1.37
N ALA A 56 1.32 -7.66 0.34
CA ALA A 56 0.77 -6.38 -0.13
C ALA A 56 -0.09 -5.68 0.93
N CYS A 57 -1.02 -6.40 1.56
CA CYS A 57 -1.85 -5.84 2.64
C CYS A 57 -1.00 -5.39 3.83
N ARG A 58 0.00 -6.19 4.22
CA ARG A 58 0.91 -5.83 5.30
C ARG A 58 1.68 -4.55 4.97
N ALA A 59 2.26 -4.47 3.79
CA ALA A 59 3.01 -3.30 3.33
C ALA A 59 2.12 -2.04 3.33
N TYR A 60 0.88 -2.17 2.84
CA TYR A 60 -0.08 -1.06 2.83
C TYR A 60 -0.33 -0.50 4.24
N VAL A 61 -0.70 -1.37 5.19
CA VAL A 61 -1.01 -0.97 6.57
C VAL A 61 0.21 -0.38 7.27
N MET A 62 1.40 -0.97 7.07
CA MET A 62 2.63 -0.46 7.68
C MET A 62 2.98 0.95 7.21
N GLU A 63 2.84 1.25 5.93
CA GLU A 63 3.12 2.60 5.40
C GLU A 63 2.11 3.64 5.89
N ILE A 64 0.81 3.30 5.92
CA ILE A 64 -0.21 4.18 6.51
C ILE A 64 0.09 4.46 8.00
N ALA A 65 0.44 3.42 8.77
CA ALA A 65 0.73 3.55 10.21
C ALA A 65 1.97 4.40 10.51
N LYS A 66 3.06 4.23 9.73
CA LYS A 66 4.27 5.06 9.87
C LYS A 66 3.95 6.54 9.68
N ARG A 67 3.14 6.89 8.68
CA ARG A 67 2.78 8.28 8.38
C ARG A 67 1.86 8.86 9.45
N ALA A 68 0.89 8.08 9.95
CA ALA A 68 0.04 8.51 11.06
C ALA A 68 0.86 8.82 12.33
N ALA A 69 1.90 8.02 12.62
CA ALA A 69 2.76 8.23 13.79
C ALA A 69 3.62 9.51 13.71
N VAL A 70 3.87 10.07 12.53
CA VAL A 70 4.63 11.32 12.35
C VAL A 70 3.77 12.56 12.62
N HIS A 71 2.44 12.43 12.55
CA HIS A 71 1.50 13.54 12.72
C HIS A 71 0.74 13.49 14.06
N ALA A 72 1.07 12.57 14.96
CA ALA A 72 0.53 12.45 16.32
C ALA A 72 1.44 13.16 17.34
#